data_AF-A0A7R8HBY9-F1
#
_entry.id   AF-A0A7R8HBY9-F1
#
_cell.length_a   1.000
_cell.length_b   1.000
_cell.length_c   1.000
_cell.angle_alpha   90.00
_cell.angle_beta   90.00
_cell.angle_gamma   90.00
#
_symmetry.space_group_name_H-M   'P 1'
#
loop_
_entity.id
_entity.type
_entity.pdbx_description
1 polymer ?
#
loop_
_entity_poly.entity_id
_entity_poly.type
_entity_poly.pdbx_seq_one_letter_code
_entity_poly.pdbx_strand_id
1 'polypeptide(L)'
;MSTKKKKGLEIEYLVYESELQMPDIMARIQKDLSEPYSIYTYRYFIHNWPHLCFMARVNGNCVGAIVCKLDYHSSMRYSCTKRGYIAMLAVDKKYRKQKK
;
A
#
# COMPACT_ATOMS: atom_id res chain seq x y z
N MET A 1 30.75 1.98 -29.05
CA MET A 1 29.72 1.17 -28.34
C MET A 1 29.56 1.72 -26.93
N SER A 2 28.52 2.53 -26.69
CA SER A 2 28.30 3.17 -25.38
C SER A 2 27.62 2.17 -24.43
N THR A 3 28.31 1.86 -23.34
CA THR A 3 27.88 0.97 -22.26
C THR A 3 26.61 1.51 -21.60
N LYS A 4 25.47 0.84 -21.79
CA LYS A 4 24.23 1.13 -21.04
C LYS A 4 24.47 0.81 -19.56
N LYS A 5 24.76 1.85 -18.74
CA LYS A 5 24.63 1.78 -17.28
C LYS A 5 23.22 1.24 -16.96
N LYS A 6 23.12 0.13 -16.24
CA LYS A 6 21.87 -0.27 -15.59
C LYS A 6 21.47 0.89 -14.67
N LYS A 7 20.48 1.69 -15.08
CA LYS A 7 19.83 2.64 -14.18
C LYS A 7 19.32 1.82 -12.99
N GLY A 8 19.85 2.09 -11.80
CA GLY A 8 19.29 1.52 -10.58
C GLY A 8 17.80 1.83 -10.54
N LEU A 9 16.98 0.85 -10.19
CA LEU A 9 15.55 1.10 -10.00
C LEU A 9 15.41 1.94 -8.72
N GLU A 10 15.16 3.23 -8.89
CA GLU A 10 14.84 4.11 -7.77
C GLU A 10 13.43 3.80 -7.28
N ILE A 11 13.32 3.44 -6.00
CA ILE A 11 12.06 3.11 -5.35
C ILE A 11 11.71 4.27 -4.42
N GLU A 12 10.54 4.84 -4.63
CA GLU A 12 9.97 5.88 -3.77
C GLU A 12 8.79 5.31 -2.99
N TYR A 13 8.72 5.63 -1.70
CA TYR A 13 7.56 5.29 -0.86
C TYR A 13 6.78 6.55 -0.55
N LEU A 14 5.50 6.56 -0.87
CA LEU A 14 4.61 7.68 -0.64
C LEU A 14 3.48 7.28 0.32
N VAL A 15 3.15 8.17 1.23
CA VAL A 15 1.94 8.07 2.05
C VAL A 15 0.76 8.50 1.18
N TYR A 16 -0.43 7.97 1.47
CA TYR A 16 -1.65 8.47 0.85
C TYR A 16 -1.91 9.94 1.25
N GLU A 17 -2.17 10.79 0.26
CA GLU A 17 -2.41 12.22 0.40
C GLU A 17 -3.76 12.65 -0.22
N SER A 18 -4.19 12.00 -1.30
CA SER A 18 -5.34 12.47 -2.08
C SER A 18 -6.03 11.36 -2.86
N GLU A 19 -7.33 11.53 -3.13
CA GLU A 19 -8.15 10.64 -3.97
C GLU A 19 -7.58 10.50 -5.40
N LEU A 20 -6.69 11.37 -5.83
CA LEU A 20 -5.95 11.20 -7.09
C LEU A 20 -5.13 9.89 -7.12
N GLN A 21 -4.75 9.37 -5.95
CA GLN A 21 -3.97 8.13 -5.81
C GLN A 21 -4.87 6.88 -5.71
N MET A 22 -6.19 7.05 -5.52
CA MET A 22 -7.13 5.94 -5.38
C MET A 22 -7.17 4.99 -6.58
N PRO A 23 -7.23 5.49 -7.84
CA PRO A 23 -7.25 4.61 -9.00
C PRO A 23 -6.01 3.70 -9.07
N ASP A 24 -4.84 4.22 -8.71
CA ASP A 24 -3.60 3.44 -8.70
C ASP A 24 -3.64 2.34 -7.63
N ILE A 25 -4.09 2.66 -6.42
CA ILE A 25 -4.24 1.67 -5.33
C ILE A 25 -5.24 0.58 -5.74
N MET A 26 -6.42 0.97 -6.22
CA MET A 26 -7.46 0.04 -6.64
C MET A 26 -6.97 -0.87 -7.77
N ALA A 27 -6.32 -0.31 -8.80
CA ALA A 27 -5.80 -1.08 -9.93
C ALA A 27 -4.73 -2.09 -9.48
N ARG A 28 -3.91 -1.76 -8.47
CA ARG A 28 -2.92 -2.70 -7.92
C ARG A 28 -3.58 -3.81 -7.11
N ILE A 29 -4.50 -3.46 -6.20
CA ILE A 29 -5.19 -4.43 -5.34
C ILE A 29 -6.04 -5.39 -6.17
N GLN A 30 -6.88 -4.89 -7.08
CA GLN A 30 -7.78 -5.71 -7.91
C GLN A 30 -7.05 -6.68 -8.83
N LYS A 31 -5.80 -6.36 -9.21
CA LYS A 31 -4.99 -7.23 -10.07
C LYS A 31 -4.45 -8.45 -9.32
N ASP A 32 -4.25 -8.34 -8.01
CA ASP A 32 -3.58 -9.35 -7.19
C ASP A 32 -4.50 -10.07 -6.20
N LEU A 33 -5.59 -9.43 -5.76
CA LEU A 33 -6.61 -10.03 -4.91
C LEU A 33 -7.82 -10.46 -5.72
N SER A 34 -8.26 -11.70 -5.48
CA SER A 34 -9.38 -12.34 -6.18
C SER A 34 -10.74 -11.77 -5.80
N GLU A 35 -10.82 -11.02 -4.69
CA GLU A 35 -12.06 -10.48 -4.14
C GLU A 35 -12.25 -9.01 -4.55
N PRO A 36 -13.37 -8.66 -5.20
CA PRO A 36 -13.64 -7.28 -5.55
C PRO A 36 -14.07 -6.49 -4.30
N TYR A 37 -13.18 -5.66 -3.79
CA TYR A 37 -13.56 -4.67 -2.79
C TYR A 37 -14.40 -3.55 -3.44
N SER A 38 -15.49 -3.17 -2.77
CA SER A 38 -16.25 -1.99 -3.15
C SER A 38 -15.42 -0.71 -2.95
N ILE A 39 -15.72 0.36 -3.67
CA ILE A 39 -15.10 1.68 -3.45
C ILE A 39 -15.26 2.16 -1.99
N TYR A 40 -16.35 1.77 -1.32
CA TYR A 40 -16.62 2.12 0.08
C TYR A 40 -15.61 1.48 1.04
N THR A 41 -15.15 0.26 0.74
CA THR A 41 -14.13 -0.43 1.54
C THR A 41 -12.83 0.36 1.53
N TYR A 42 -12.37 0.81 0.36
CA TYR A 42 -11.16 1.63 0.26
C TYR A 42 -11.32 2.95 1.01
N ARG A 43 -12.43 3.67 0.76
CA ARG A 43 -12.72 4.96 1.41
C ARG A 43 -12.77 4.85 2.93
N TYR A 44 -13.32 3.75 3.46
CA TYR A 44 -13.31 3.50 4.89
C TYR A 44 -11.89 3.48 5.45
N PHE A 45 -10.95 2.72 4.88
CA PHE A 45 -9.58 2.70 5.40
C PHE A 45 -8.86 4.03 5.21
N ILE A 46 -9.02 4.63 4.04
CA ILE A 46 -8.19 5.75 3.61
C ILE A 46 -8.63 7.07 4.25
N HIS A 47 -9.93 7.27 4.52
CA HIS A 47 -10.39 8.43 5.27
C HIS A 47 -10.09 8.33 6.77
N ASN A 48 -10.10 7.12 7.34
CA ASN A 48 -9.86 6.93 8.78
C ASN A 48 -8.36 6.83 9.13
N TRP A 49 -7.56 6.19 8.27
CA TRP A 49 -6.13 5.97 8.47
C TRP A 49 -5.29 6.28 7.21
N PRO A 50 -5.35 7.52 6.66
CA PRO A 50 -4.59 7.89 5.47
C PRO A 50 -3.08 7.70 5.68
N HIS A 51 -2.59 8.03 6.89
CA HIS A 51 -1.19 7.90 7.29
C HIS A 51 -0.70 6.45 7.46
N LEU A 52 -1.61 5.46 7.43
CA LEU A 52 -1.27 4.04 7.44
C LEU A 52 -1.40 3.39 6.07
N CYS A 53 -1.70 4.17 5.04
CA CYS A 53 -1.79 3.72 3.66
C CYS A 53 -0.56 4.20 2.89
N PHE A 54 0.15 3.29 2.24
CA PHE A 54 1.39 3.59 1.54
C PHE A 54 1.39 3.00 0.12
N MET A 55 2.11 3.66 -0.77
CA MET A 55 2.39 3.19 -2.11
C MET A 55 3.89 3.12 -2.35
N ALA A 56 4.31 2.14 -3.14
CA ALA A 56 5.67 2.05 -3.67
C ALA A 56 5.63 2.45 -5.16
N ARG A 57 6.49 3.37 -5.56
CA ARG A 57 6.66 3.81 -6.95
C ARG A 57 8.05 3.50 -7.45
N VAL A 58 8.13 3.15 -8.74
CA VAL A 58 9.40 2.97 -9.45
C VAL A 58 9.34 3.74 -10.76
N ASN A 59 10.28 4.66 -10.96
CA ASN A 59 10.30 5.58 -12.10
C ASN A 59 8.93 6.27 -12.31
N GLY A 60 8.29 6.74 -11.23
CA GLY A 60 6.98 7.38 -11.26
C GLY A 60 5.76 6.44 -11.40
N ASN A 61 5.95 5.13 -11.60
CA ASN A 61 4.82 4.19 -11.71
C ASN A 61 4.52 3.52 -10.38
N CYS A 62 3.24 3.45 -9.98
CA CYS A 62 2.82 2.69 -8.80
C CYS A 62 3.03 1.18 -9.02
N VAL A 63 3.96 0.59 -8.26
CA VAL A 63 4.32 -0.83 -8.33
C VAL A 63 3.80 -1.62 -7.14
N GLY A 64 3.32 -0.98 -6.08
CA GLY A 64 2.73 -1.67 -4.94
C GLY A 64 1.95 -0.73 -4.04
N ALA A 65 1.02 -1.29 -3.29
CA ALA A 65 0.19 -0.56 -2.33
C ALA A 65 -0.07 -1.42 -1.10
N ILE A 66 -0.13 -0.77 0.06
CA ILE A 66 -0.53 -1.36 1.33
C ILE A 66 -1.54 -0.44 2.01
N VAL A 67 -2.63 -1.03 2.52
CA VAL A 67 -3.71 -0.35 3.22
C VAL A 67 -3.85 -0.98 4.59
N CYS A 68 -3.66 -0.18 5.64
CA CYS A 68 -3.65 -0.64 7.02
C CYS A 68 -4.63 0.15 7.91
N LYS A 69 -4.91 -0.42 9.08
CA LYS A 69 -5.71 0.16 10.15
C LYS A 69 -5.02 -0.05 11.50
N LEU A 70 -5.25 0.86 12.44
CA LEU A 70 -4.86 0.73 13.84
C LEU A 70 -6.11 0.76 14.73
N ASP A 71 -6.32 -0.30 15.50
CA ASP A 71 -7.35 -0.40 16.53
C ASP A 71 -6.74 -0.36 17.93
N TYR A 72 -7.51 0.15 18.87
CA TYR A 72 -7.20 0.12 20.29
C TYR A 72 -8.10 -0.91 20.95
N HIS A 73 -7.50 -1.94 21.55
CA HIS A 73 -8.23 -2.92 22.32
C HIS A 73 -8.04 -2.64 23.81
N SER A 74 -9.10 -2.09 24.40
CA SER A 74 -9.18 -1.84 25.84
C SER A 74 -9.69 -3.09 26.54
N SER A 75 -8.81 -3.81 27.23
CA SER A 75 -9.23 -4.79 28.22
C SER A 75 -9.50 -4.07 29.53
N MET A 76 -10.59 -4.46 30.23
CA MET A 76 -11.11 -3.83 31.45
C MET A 76 -10.12 -3.79 32.64
N ARG A 77 -8.90 -4.32 32.50
CA ARG A 77 -7.90 -4.47 33.57
C ARG A 77 -6.49 -4.08 33.12
N TYR A 78 -6.19 -2.79 32.96
CA TYR A 78 -4.82 -2.23 33.04
C TYR A 78 -3.93 -2.12 31.77
N SER A 79 -4.41 -2.31 30.54
CA SER A 79 -3.60 -1.93 29.36
C SER A 79 -4.40 -1.69 28.08
N CYS A 80 -4.20 -0.53 27.45
CA CYS A 80 -4.65 -0.26 26.08
C CYS A 80 -3.65 -0.86 25.10
N THR A 81 -4.00 -2.00 24.50
CA THR A 81 -3.14 -2.65 23.49
C THR A 81 -3.45 -2.10 22.10
N LYS A 82 -2.40 -1.78 21.33
CA LYS A 82 -2.53 -1.36 19.93
C LYS A 82 -2.53 -2.60 19.03
N ARG A 83 -3.52 -2.73 18.16
CA ARG A 83 -3.62 -3.81 17.16
C ARG A 83 -3.56 -3.24 15.75
N GLY A 84 -2.53 -3.61 15.01
CA GLY A 84 -2.42 -3.29 13.59
C GLY A 84 -3.16 -4.33 12.74
N TYR A 85 -3.87 -3.87 11.73
CA TYR A 85 -4.54 -4.72 10.75
C TYR A 85 -4.07 -4.34 9.34
N ILE A 86 -3.60 -5.32 8.58
CA ILE A 86 -3.25 -5.16 7.16
C ILE A 86 -4.49 -5.59 6.37
N ALA A 87 -5.21 -4.61 5.82
CA ALA A 87 -6.43 -4.88 5.07
C ALA A 87 -6.11 -5.42 3.67
N MET A 88 -5.17 -4.76 3.00
CA MET A 88 -4.82 -5.07 1.61
C MET A 88 -3.33 -4.84 1.39
N LEU A 89 -2.70 -5.76 0.65
CA LEU A 89 -1.30 -5.67 0.25
C LEU A 89 -1.14 -6.25 -1.16
N ALA A 90 -0.66 -5.44 -2.09
CA ALA A 90 -0.35 -5.88 -3.45
C ALA A 90 0.97 -5.28 -3.93
N VAL A 91 1.69 -6.05 -4.74
CA VAL A 91 2.95 -5.65 -5.37
C VAL A 91 2.98 -6.25 -6.76
N ASP A 92 3.34 -5.46 -7.78
CA ASP A 92 3.46 -5.94 -9.15
C ASP A 92 4.47 -7.10 -9.23
N LYS A 93 4.04 -8.21 -9.85
CA LYS A 93 4.81 -9.46 -9.96
C LYS A 93 6.24 -9.25 -10.48
N LYS A 94 6.47 -8.27 -11.36
CA LYS A 94 7.79 -7.93 -11.91
C LYS A 94 8.79 -7.44 -10.85
N TYR A 95 8.28 -6.85 -9.77
CA TYR A 95 9.08 -6.24 -8.71
C TYR A 95 9.09 -7.07 -7.42
N ARG A 96 8.49 -8.28 -7.42
CA ARG A 96 8.55 -9.22 -6.28
C ARG A 96 9.87 -9.98 -6.28
N LYS A 97 10.29 -10.45 -5.10
CA LYS A 97 11.46 -11.33 -4.89
C LYS A 97 12.78 -10.78 -5.46
N GLN A 98 12.91 -9.45 -5.53
CA GLN A 98 14.18 -8.83 -5.90
C GLN A 98 15.20 -9.08 -4.78
N LYS A 99 16.31 -9.73 -5.12
CA LYS A 99 17.42 -9.91 -4.18
C LYS A 99 18.21 -8.60 -4.10
N LYS A 100 18.49 -8.14 -2.88
CA LYS A 100 19.44 -7.04 -2.64
C LYS A 100 20.85 -7.47 -2.98
#